data_AF-C4RNF4-F1
#
_entry.id   AF-C4RNF4-F1
#
_cell.length_a   1.000
_cell.length_b   1.000
_cell.length_c   1.000
_cell.angle_alpha   90.00
_cell.angle_beta   90.00
_cell.angle_gamma   90.00
#
_symmetry.space_group_name_H-M   'P 1'
#
loop_
_entity.id
_entity.type
_entity.pdbx_description
1 polymer ?
#
loop_
_entity_poly.entity_id
_entity_poly.type
_entity_poly.pdbx_seq_one_letter_code
_entity_poly.pdbx_strand_id
1 'polypeptide(L)'
;MPVDGRGGTTRPTARTTTGESPDGPGTAASRPQRRSQPARPRFRSIADGAATDNSAAVGPLPWQTTLACPNIRADRGTCMSSNWSVHSAYSDPGRHRALLAELRGEVPRICAAARNVIAHYRIELPELPPARHDEIHSRWLEAILELDQERHPEPLATPRATAEKVAGCCRDHVLFVVGALRDRGVAARSRVGFASYLTEGYFLDHVVVEYRTGDRWRRVDPEFAPGSVEFDVEDMPTGPTAPFRTAAQAWLAHRSGETDAELYRVLPESELGGPGFIRDCVVTELAHRQKDELLLWDAWGDVAHQVDDPLVDELADLLVQADAGDDTAERELARRYRDDPRLHPGDVITQYSPYGQPPRVVRLR
;
A
#
# COMPACT_ATOMS: atom_id res chain seq x y z
N MET A 1 43.39 -60.00 41.00
CA MET A 1 44.76 -60.19 40.48
C MET A 1 44.84 -59.58 39.10
N PRO A 2 45.78 -58.66 38.81
CA PRO A 2 46.29 -57.56 39.66
C PRO A 2 46.01 -56.19 38.97
N VAL A 3 46.36 -54.98 39.46
CA VAL A 3 46.52 -54.33 40.79
C VAL A 3 46.69 -52.80 40.53
N ASP A 4 46.47 -51.96 41.56
CA ASP A 4 46.76 -50.52 41.78
C ASP A 4 47.71 -49.74 40.82
N GLY A 5 47.69 -48.40 40.72
CA GLY A 5 46.85 -47.37 41.39
C GLY A 5 47.65 -46.27 42.14
N ARG A 6 46.97 -45.13 42.44
CA ARG A 6 47.42 -43.96 43.28
C ARG A 6 48.47 -43.04 42.63
N GLY A 7 48.61 -41.75 42.97
CA GLY A 7 47.80 -40.78 43.75
C GLY A 7 47.68 -39.44 42.99
N GLY A 8 47.04 -38.35 43.43
CA GLY A 8 46.75 -37.86 44.79
C GLY A 8 47.81 -36.85 45.23
N THR A 9 47.54 -35.59 45.64
CA THR A 9 46.27 -34.83 45.84
C THR A 9 46.42 -33.38 45.24
N THR A 10 45.81 -32.23 45.60
CA THR A 10 45.00 -31.73 46.74
C THR A 10 44.15 -30.48 46.32
N ARG A 11 43.57 -29.76 47.30
CA ARG A 11 42.78 -28.49 47.27
C ARG A 11 42.88 -27.88 48.71
N PRO A 12 42.23 -26.74 49.09
CA PRO A 12 41.61 -25.63 48.34
C PRO A 12 42.59 -24.41 48.29
N THR A 13 42.38 -23.09 48.56
CA THR A 13 41.33 -22.16 49.05
C THR A 13 41.52 -20.75 48.39
N ALA A 14 41.00 -19.65 48.95
CA ALA A 14 39.67 -19.07 48.66
C ALA A 14 39.31 -17.89 49.61
N ARG A 15 38.81 -16.76 49.07
CA ARG A 15 38.24 -15.56 49.77
C ARG A 15 39.25 -14.73 50.61
N THR A 16 39.11 -13.41 50.88
CA THR A 16 38.07 -12.37 50.60
C THR A 16 38.64 -10.92 50.77
N THR A 17 37.95 -9.89 50.23
CA THR A 17 37.86 -8.44 50.70
C THR A 17 39.16 -7.59 50.71
N THR A 18 39.21 -6.22 50.67
CA THR A 18 38.23 -5.09 50.59
C THR A 18 38.93 -3.76 50.20
N GLY A 19 38.16 -2.72 49.80
CA GLY A 19 38.56 -1.29 49.77
C GLY A 19 39.08 -0.76 48.41
N GLU A 20 39.00 0.53 48.08
CA GLU A 20 38.26 1.68 48.66
C GLU A 20 38.16 2.82 47.59
N SER A 21 37.33 3.86 47.79
CA SER A 21 37.15 5.02 46.87
C SER A 21 37.81 6.30 47.42
N PRO A 22 38.03 7.39 46.62
CA PRO A 22 36.97 8.40 46.42
C PRO A 22 37.03 9.26 45.12
N ASP A 23 36.14 10.27 45.08
CA ASP A 23 36.16 11.54 44.31
C ASP A 23 35.81 11.62 42.80
N GLY A 24 35.20 12.76 42.42
CA GLY A 24 34.63 13.09 41.10
C GLY A 24 35.36 14.26 40.39
N PRO A 25 34.70 15.26 39.76
CA PRO A 25 33.26 15.62 39.75
C PRO A 25 32.62 15.57 38.33
N GLY A 26 31.41 16.12 38.15
CA GLY A 26 30.69 16.15 36.87
C GLY A 26 30.26 17.55 36.38
N THR A 27 29.71 17.60 35.16
CA THR A 27 29.16 18.78 34.48
C THR A 27 27.84 18.39 33.77
N ALA A 28 26.70 18.98 34.15
CA ALA A 28 26.16 20.27 33.68
C ALA A 28 25.38 20.16 32.34
N ALA A 29 24.06 20.02 32.44
CA ALA A 29 23.15 19.92 31.30
C ALA A 29 22.90 21.28 30.61
N SER A 30 22.83 21.28 29.28
CA SER A 30 22.52 22.47 28.47
C SER A 30 21.18 22.35 27.76
N ARG A 31 20.26 23.29 28.01
CA ARG A 31 18.98 23.42 27.27
C ARG A 31 19.24 23.98 25.85
N PRO A 32 18.63 23.43 24.78
CA PRO A 32 18.58 24.12 23.50
C PRO A 32 17.70 25.37 23.59
N GLN A 33 18.14 26.47 22.97
CA GLN A 33 17.41 27.73 22.95
C GLN A 33 16.27 27.69 21.93
N ARG A 34 15.08 28.21 22.29
CA ARG A 34 14.01 28.50 21.32
C ARG A 34 14.51 29.52 20.30
N ARG A 35 14.62 29.13 19.03
CA ARG A 35 14.64 30.09 17.90
C ARG A 35 13.20 30.42 17.50
N SER A 36 12.96 31.69 17.19
CA SER A 36 11.66 32.22 16.79
C SER A 36 11.33 31.88 15.33
N GLN A 37 10.08 31.49 15.07
CA GLN A 37 9.54 31.41 13.71
C GLN A 37 9.18 32.82 13.21
N PRO A 38 9.54 33.21 11.98
CA PRO A 38 8.95 34.36 11.32
C PRO A 38 7.52 34.04 10.86
N ALA A 39 6.59 35.00 10.97
CA ALA A 39 5.19 34.80 10.62
C ALA A 39 4.97 34.69 9.10
N ARG A 40 4.07 33.78 8.67
CA ARG A 40 3.61 33.72 7.27
C ARG A 40 2.66 34.90 6.97
N PRO A 41 2.80 35.59 5.82
CA PRO A 41 1.86 36.62 5.39
C PRO A 41 0.49 36.01 4.98
N ARG A 42 -0.58 36.78 5.15
CA ARG A 42 -1.94 36.36 4.77
C ARG A 42 -2.16 36.49 3.27
N PHE A 43 -2.84 35.51 2.66
CA PHE A 43 -3.37 35.63 1.30
C PHE A 43 -4.41 36.76 1.21
N ARG A 44 -4.50 37.38 0.03
CA ARG A 44 -5.70 38.09 -0.43
C ARG A 44 -6.32 37.29 -1.57
N SER A 45 -7.62 37.06 -1.50
CA SER A 45 -8.40 36.56 -2.63
C SER A 45 -8.58 37.67 -3.67
N ILE A 46 -8.56 37.31 -4.95
CA ILE A 46 -9.19 38.06 -6.03
C ILE A 46 -10.02 37.04 -6.80
N ALA A 47 -11.34 37.24 -6.80
CA ALA A 47 -12.25 36.60 -7.73
C ALA A 47 -12.63 37.62 -8.81
N ASP A 48 -12.83 37.13 -10.03
CA ASP A 48 -13.81 37.57 -11.04
C ASP A 48 -13.33 37.12 -12.43
N GLY A 49 -14.20 36.47 -13.20
CA GLY A 49 -13.82 35.80 -14.46
C GLY A 49 -15.02 35.14 -15.13
N ALA A 50 -15.86 35.97 -15.75
CA ALA A 50 -17.17 35.64 -16.33
C ALA A 50 -17.26 34.32 -17.13
N ALA A 51 -18.39 33.64 -16.99
CA ALA A 51 -18.79 32.54 -17.87
C ALA A 51 -19.27 33.08 -19.23
N THR A 52 -19.04 32.31 -20.31
CA THR A 52 -19.81 32.40 -21.56
C THR A 52 -20.26 31.01 -21.97
N ASP A 53 -21.58 30.84 -22.05
CA ASP A 53 -22.25 29.67 -22.60
C ASP A 53 -22.12 29.65 -24.14
N ASN A 54 -22.03 28.47 -24.75
CA ASN A 54 -22.27 28.32 -26.18
C ASN A 54 -22.67 26.87 -26.52
N SER A 55 -23.95 26.68 -26.84
CA SER A 55 -24.53 25.38 -27.16
C SER A 55 -24.43 25.06 -28.66
N ALA A 56 -24.07 23.82 -28.98
CA ALA A 56 -24.17 23.28 -30.34
C ALA A 56 -24.43 21.76 -30.29
N ALA A 57 -25.70 21.36 -30.41
CA ALA A 57 -26.07 19.95 -30.45
C ALA A 57 -25.82 19.36 -31.86
N VAL A 58 -25.18 18.19 -31.92
CA VAL A 58 -25.02 17.40 -33.15
C VAL A 58 -25.67 16.03 -32.94
N GLY A 59 -26.73 15.74 -33.71
CA GLY A 59 -27.45 14.47 -33.64
C GLY A 59 -26.72 13.34 -34.38
N PRO A 60 -26.85 12.07 -33.94
CA PRO A 60 -26.22 10.93 -34.58
C PRO A 60 -26.93 10.55 -35.90
N LEU A 61 -26.17 10.07 -36.88
CA LEU A 61 -26.67 9.44 -38.10
C LEU A 61 -26.25 7.96 -38.19
N PRO A 62 -27.01 7.11 -38.91
CA PRO A 62 -27.16 5.71 -38.50
C PRO A 62 -26.28 4.72 -39.28
N TRP A 63 -25.77 3.73 -38.55
CA TRP A 63 -25.55 2.38 -39.06
C TRP A 63 -25.87 1.36 -37.95
N GLN A 64 -26.77 0.42 -38.22
CA GLN A 64 -27.16 -0.65 -37.30
C GLN A 64 -27.22 -1.99 -38.06
N THR A 65 -26.30 -2.89 -37.72
CA THR A 65 -26.43 -4.34 -37.95
C THR A 65 -25.67 -5.06 -36.83
N THR A 66 -26.23 -5.22 -35.65
CA THR A 66 -27.17 -6.31 -35.28
C THR A 66 -26.52 -7.69 -35.42
N LEU A 67 -25.78 -8.09 -34.38
CA LEU A 67 -25.60 -9.49 -33.99
C LEU A 67 -26.19 -9.65 -32.58
N ALA A 68 -27.05 -10.64 -32.39
CA ALA A 68 -27.84 -10.79 -31.17
C ALA A 68 -27.17 -11.74 -30.18
N CYS A 69 -26.79 -11.24 -29.00
CA CYS A 69 -26.50 -12.08 -27.85
C CYS A 69 -27.82 -12.55 -27.20
N PRO A 70 -27.91 -13.80 -26.70
CA PRO A 70 -29.14 -14.32 -26.12
C PRO A 70 -29.49 -13.65 -24.78
N ASN A 71 -30.80 -13.52 -24.52
CA ASN A 71 -31.34 -12.84 -23.34
C ASN A 71 -30.92 -13.53 -22.02
N ILE A 72 -29.93 -12.96 -21.32
CA ILE A 72 -29.82 -13.12 -19.88
C ILE A 72 -30.98 -12.32 -19.26
N ARG A 73 -31.88 -13.01 -18.54
CA ARG A 73 -32.91 -12.33 -17.75
C ARG A 73 -32.23 -11.53 -16.64
N ALA A 74 -32.41 -10.21 -16.65
CA ALA A 74 -31.99 -9.36 -15.54
C ALA A 74 -32.81 -9.71 -14.29
N ASP A 75 -32.21 -10.44 -13.36
CA ASP A 75 -32.78 -10.65 -12.05
C ASP A 75 -32.74 -9.34 -11.25
N ARG A 76 -33.88 -8.93 -10.70
CA ARG A 76 -34.05 -7.61 -10.08
C ARG A 76 -33.76 -7.68 -8.58
N GLY A 77 -32.53 -8.07 -8.25
CA GLY A 77 -32.11 -8.30 -6.86
C GLY A 77 -30.60 -8.22 -6.62
N THR A 78 -29.81 -7.66 -7.53
CA THR A 78 -28.34 -7.63 -7.38
C THR A 78 -27.92 -6.71 -6.23
N CYS A 79 -27.32 -7.30 -5.18
CA CYS A 79 -26.62 -6.58 -4.12
C CYS A 79 -25.51 -5.70 -4.72
N MET A 80 -25.35 -4.46 -4.23
CA MET A 80 -24.22 -3.59 -4.59
C MET A 80 -22.96 -3.96 -3.78
N SER A 81 -22.48 -5.20 -3.91
CA SER A 81 -21.12 -5.56 -3.53
C SER A 81 -20.15 -5.15 -4.65
N SER A 82 -18.93 -4.73 -4.28
CA SER A 82 -17.95 -4.24 -5.25
C SER A 82 -17.55 -5.35 -6.23
N ASN A 83 -17.76 -5.14 -7.53
CA ASN A 83 -17.42 -6.15 -8.54
C ASN A 83 -15.90 -6.17 -8.79
N TRP A 84 -15.23 -7.01 -8.01
CA TRP A 84 -13.78 -7.13 -7.91
C TRP A 84 -13.07 -7.64 -9.17
N SER A 85 -13.78 -8.18 -10.16
CA SER A 85 -13.19 -8.62 -11.43
C SER A 85 -13.17 -7.53 -12.52
N VAL A 86 -13.87 -6.42 -12.32
CA VAL A 86 -13.90 -5.29 -13.27
C VAL A 86 -12.82 -4.28 -12.89
N HIS A 87 -12.15 -3.68 -13.88
CA HIS A 87 -11.14 -2.64 -13.67
C HIS A 87 -11.69 -1.41 -12.92
N SER A 88 -10.81 -0.70 -12.24
CA SER A 88 -10.92 0.72 -11.88
C SER A 88 -10.24 1.58 -12.96
N ALA A 89 -10.37 2.91 -12.87
CA ALA A 89 -9.56 3.83 -13.68
C ALA A 89 -8.05 3.61 -13.48
N TYR A 90 -7.62 3.24 -12.27
CA TYR A 90 -6.23 2.94 -11.92
C TYR A 90 -5.75 1.64 -12.57
N SER A 91 -6.54 0.56 -12.45
CA SER A 91 -6.12 -0.78 -12.85
C SER A 91 -6.40 -1.12 -14.31
N ASP A 92 -6.99 -0.21 -15.10
CA ASP A 92 -7.17 -0.44 -16.53
C ASP A 92 -5.82 -0.26 -17.26
N PRO A 93 -5.33 -1.25 -18.02
CA PRO A 93 -4.15 -1.09 -18.87
C PRO A 93 -4.40 -0.21 -20.11
N GLY A 94 -5.64 0.19 -20.37
CA GLY A 94 -6.02 1.03 -21.50
C GLY A 94 -5.56 0.46 -22.83
N ARG A 95 -4.80 1.24 -23.60
CA ARG A 95 -4.22 0.82 -24.89
C ARG A 95 -3.22 -0.33 -24.77
N HIS A 96 -2.59 -0.51 -23.61
CA HIS A 96 -1.55 -1.52 -23.35
C HIS A 96 -2.12 -2.90 -22.95
N ARG A 97 -3.45 -3.08 -22.98
CA ARG A 97 -4.16 -4.32 -22.63
C ARG A 97 -3.61 -5.59 -23.29
N ALA A 98 -3.15 -5.49 -24.54
CA ALA A 98 -2.58 -6.62 -25.27
C ALA A 98 -1.38 -7.27 -24.52
N LEU A 99 -0.55 -6.46 -23.87
CA LEU A 99 0.63 -6.92 -23.13
C LEU A 99 0.24 -7.78 -21.91
N LEU A 100 -0.86 -7.44 -21.23
CA LEU A 100 -1.39 -8.27 -20.13
C LEU A 100 -1.99 -9.58 -20.65
N ALA A 101 -2.51 -9.61 -21.88
CA ALA A 101 -3.02 -10.83 -22.51
C ALA A 101 -1.91 -11.81 -22.97
N GLU A 102 -0.66 -11.34 -23.11
CA GLU A 102 0.51 -12.18 -23.39
C GLU A 102 1.04 -12.93 -22.15
N LEU A 103 0.76 -12.43 -20.94
CA LEU A 103 1.13 -13.05 -19.65
C LEU A 103 0.27 -14.29 -19.34
N ARG A 104 0.02 -15.16 -20.32
CA ARG A 104 -0.78 -16.39 -20.19
C ARG A 104 -0.09 -17.36 -19.24
N GLY A 105 -0.82 -17.81 -18.23
CA GLY A 105 -0.31 -18.70 -17.20
C GLY A 105 -0.91 -18.37 -15.84
N GLU A 106 -0.30 -18.95 -14.81
CA GLU A 106 -0.70 -18.82 -13.41
C GLU A 106 -0.18 -17.50 -12.79
N VAL A 107 -0.73 -17.13 -11.63
CA VAL A 107 -0.37 -15.90 -10.89
C VAL A 107 1.14 -15.73 -10.65
N PRO A 108 1.94 -16.77 -10.36
CA PRO A 108 3.40 -16.64 -10.24
C PRO A 108 4.08 -15.98 -11.44
N ARG A 109 3.59 -16.23 -12.67
CA ARG A 109 4.10 -15.60 -13.90
C ARG A 109 3.74 -14.12 -13.97
N ILE A 110 2.57 -13.73 -13.45
CA ILE A 110 2.12 -12.33 -13.42
C ILE A 110 2.93 -11.55 -12.38
N CYS A 111 3.16 -12.12 -11.20
CA CYS A 111 4.03 -11.52 -10.17
C CYS A 111 5.49 -11.42 -10.64
N ALA A 112 6.02 -12.43 -11.34
CA ALA A 112 7.34 -12.37 -11.95
C ALA A 112 7.44 -11.28 -13.04
N ALA A 113 6.38 -11.04 -13.82
CA ALA A 113 6.34 -9.95 -14.78
C ALA A 113 6.25 -8.57 -14.09
N ALA A 114 5.50 -8.44 -13.00
CA ALA A 114 5.45 -7.21 -12.20
C ALA A 114 6.86 -6.82 -11.70
N ARG A 115 7.58 -7.76 -11.08
CA ARG A 115 8.99 -7.59 -10.64
C ARG A 115 9.99 -7.40 -11.77
N ASN A 116 9.62 -7.70 -13.01
CA ASN A 116 10.48 -7.49 -14.17
C ASN A 116 10.27 -6.09 -14.77
N VAL A 117 9.05 -5.57 -14.74
CA VAL A 117 8.68 -4.23 -15.26
C VAL A 117 8.98 -3.11 -14.25
N ILE A 118 8.76 -3.38 -12.96
CA ILE A 118 8.83 -2.40 -11.87
C ILE A 118 10.04 -2.72 -10.97
N ALA A 119 10.68 -1.67 -10.44
CA ALA A 119 11.65 -1.76 -9.36
C ALA A 119 11.21 -0.92 -8.16
N HIS A 120 11.41 -1.43 -6.93
CA HIS A 120 11.08 -0.66 -5.73
C HIS A 120 12.05 0.51 -5.52
N TYR A 121 11.57 1.76 -5.60
CA TYR A 121 12.43 2.95 -5.66
C TYR A 121 13.33 3.17 -4.43
N ARG A 122 12.96 2.65 -3.26
CA ARG A 122 13.81 2.71 -2.04
C ARG A 122 14.84 1.57 -1.92
N ILE A 123 14.60 0.43 -2.57
CA ILE A 123 15.30 -0.83 -2.27
C ILE A 123 16.14 -1.30 -3.47
N GLU A 124 15.55 -1.31 -4.67
CA GLU A 124 16.23 -1.67 -5.92
C GLU A 124 16.86 -0.45 -6.61
N LEU A 125 16.32 0.76 -6.42
CA LEU A 125 16.80 2.00 -7.06
C LEU A 125 17.10 3.13 -6.05
N PRO A 126 17.84 2.89 -4.95
CA PRO A 126 18.11 3.92 -3.93
C PRO A 126 18.83 5.17 -4.49
N GLU A 127 19.57 5.02 -5.60
CA GLU A 127 20.24 6.13 -6.31
C GLU A 127 19.46 6.62 -7.55
N LEU A 128 18.12 6.52 -7.56
CA LEU A 128 17.28 6.98 -8.67
C LEU A 128 17.60 8.45 -9.04
N PRO A 129 17.98 8.75 -10.29
CA PRO A 129 18.38 10.10 -10.68
C PRO A 129 17.19 11.07 -10.69
N PRO A 130 17.37 12.37 -10.36
CA PRO A 130 16.27 13.33 -10.26
C PRO A 130 15.35 13.45 -11.47
N ALA A 131 15.87 13.22 -12.69
CA ALA A 131 15.08 13.21 -13.93
C ALA A 131 14.04 12.07 -14.00
N ARG A 132 14.13 11.08 -13.11
CA ARG A 132 13.21 9.93 -12.98
C ARG A 132 12.36 9.98 -11.72
N HIS A 133 12.49 11.01 -10.87
CA HIS A 133 11.73 11.08 -9.60
C HIS A 133 10.22 11.19 -9.81
N ASP A 134 9.76 11.70 -10.95
CA ASP A 134 8.33 11.72 -11.31
C ASP A 134 7.79 10.31 -11.69
N GLU A 135 8.62 9.29 -11.92
CA GLU A 135 8.14 7.93 -12.27
C GLU A 135 7.32 7.28 -11.15
N ILE A 136 7.72 7.46 -9.89
CA ILE A 136 7.01 6.86 -8.74
C ILE A 136 5.58 7.41 -8.63
N HIS A 137 5.30 8.56 -9.26
CA HIS A 137 3.98 9.20 -9.28
C HIS A 137 3.02 8.60 -10.34
N SER A 138 3.37 7.46 -10.95
CA SER A 138 2.60 6.73 -11.97
C SER A 138 1.35 6.03 -11.43
N ARG A 139 0.34 6.81 -11.11
CA ARG A 139 -0.93 6.36 -10.50
C ARG A 139 -1.75 5.36 -11.32
N TRP A 140 -1.62 5.32 -12.65
CA TRP A 140 -2.42 4.46 -13.54
C TRP A 140 -1.58 3.33 -14.14
N LEU A 141 -2.15 2.13 -14.26
CA LEU A 141 -1.47 0.98 -14.85
C LEU A 141 -1.11 1.20 -16.32
N GLU A 142 -1.97 1.87 -17.09
CA GLU A 142 -1.63 2.33 -18.44
C GLU A 142 -0.35 3.19 -18.46
N ALA A 143 -0.14 4.06 -17.46
CA ALA A 143 1.03 4.94 -17.39
C ALA A 143 2.31 4.18 -16.97
N ILE A 144 2.20 3.20 -16.06
CA ILE A 144 3.31 2.31 -15.70
C ILE A 144 3.74 1.49 -16.93
N LEU A 145 2.78 0.94 -17.67
CA LEU A 145 3.03 0.19 -18.91
C LEU A 145 3.56 1.10 -20.04
N GLU A 146 3.13 2.36 -20.12
CA GLU A 146 3.66 3.32 -21.09
C GLU A 146 5.13 3.66 -20.81
N LEU A 147 5.50 4.01 -19.58
CA LEU A 147 6.89 4.28 -19.19
C LEU A 147 7.82 3.10 -19.40
N ASP A 148 7.32 1.87 -19.25
CA ASP A 148 8.06 0.64 -19.55
C ASP A 148 8.30 0.48 -21.06
N GLN A 149 7.23 0.56 -21.85
CA GLN A 149 7.26 0.29 -23.29
C GLN A 149 7.95 1.40 -24.12
N GLU A 150 8.09 2.61 -23.56
CA GLU A 150 8.97 3.66 -24.09
C GLU A 150 10.47 3.25 -24.08
N ARG A 151 10.85 2.28 -23.24
CA ARG A 151 12.23 1.79 -23.07
C ARG A 151 12.41 0.38 -23.65
N HIS A 152 11.44 -0.49 -23.36
CA HIS A 152 11.47 -1.93 -23.58
C HIS A 152 10.28 -2.34 -24.46
N PRO A 153 10.34 -2.15 -25.80
CA PRO A 153 9.26 -2.53 -26.72
C PRO A 153 9.03 -4.06 -26.79
N GLU A 154 9.86 -4.86 -26.12
CA GLU A 154 9.70 -6.29 -25.94
C GLU A 154 8.62 -6.65 -24.89
N PRO A 155 8.00 -7.85 -25.01
CA PRO A 155 7.02 -8.35 -24.05
C PRO A 155 7.45 -8.21 -22.57
N LEU A 156 6.46 -8.05 -21.69
CA LEU A 156 6.66 -7.81 -20.24
C LEU A 156 7.41 -8.95 -19.50
N ALA A 157 7.57 -10.11 -20.15
CA ALA A 157 8.33 -11.26 -19.65
C ALA A 157 9.80 -11.30 -20.12
N THR A 158 10.22 -10.41 -21.03
CA THR A 158 11.62 -10.27 -21.47
C THR A 158 12.44 -9.61 -20.35
N PRO A 159 13.56 -10.20 -19.88
CA PRO A 159 14.31 -9.67 -18.75
C PRO A 159 14.78 -8.21 -18.95
N ARG A 160 14.49 -7.36 -17.98
CA ARG A 160 14.92 -5.95 -17.93
C ARG A 160 16.01 -5.77 -16.88
N ALA A 161 17.01 -4.93 -17.13
CA ALA A 161 18.01 -4.62 -16.10
C ALA A 161 17.36 -3.78 -15.00
N THR A 162 17.69 -4.02 -13.71
CA THR A 162 17.06 -3.32 -12.57
C THR A 162 17.10 -1.79 -12.71
N ALA A 163 18.24 -1.25 -13.16
CA ALA A 163 18.43 0.18 -13.41
C ALA A 163 17.49 0.77 -14.48
N GLU A 164 16.89 -0.06 -15.35
CA GLU A 164 16.08 0.35 -16.50
C GLU A 164 14.57 0.07 -16.31
N LYS A 165 14.19 -0.68 -15.27
CA LYS A 165 12.79 -0.87 -14.86
C LYS A 165 12.15 0.46 -14.46
N VAL A 166 10.81 0.54 -14.50
CA VAL A 166 10.05 1.70 -14.01
C VAL A 166 10.17 1.79 -12.49
N ALA A 167 10.48 2.98 -11.95
CA ALA A 167 10.53 3.17 -10.51
C ALA A 167 9.12 3.27 -9.92
N GLY A 168 8.79 2.38 -8.98
CA GLY A 168 7.52 2.34 -8.25
C GLY A 168 7.71 1.74 -6.85
N CYS A 169 6.64 1.34 -6.18
CA CYS A 169 6.68 0.65 -4.89
C CYS A 169 5.80 -0.62 -4.85
N CYS A 170 5.60 -1.19 -3.65
CA CYS A 170 4.74 -2.35 -3.40
C CYS A 170 3.32 -2.18 -4.00
N ARG A 171 2.73 -0.99 -3.83
CA ARG A 171 1.43 -0.60 -4.41
C ARG A 171 1.38 -0.77 -5.93
N ASP A 172 2.48 -0.50 -6.64
CA ASP A 172 2.53 -0.54 -8.10
C ASP A 172 2.66 -1.96 -8.63
N HIS A 173 3.48 -2.79 -7.97
CA HIS A 173 3.51 -4.23 -8.19
C HIS A 173 2.12 -4.86 -7.97
N VAL A 174 1.41 -4.45 -6.91
CA VAL A 174 0.04 -4.88 -6.63
C VAL A 174 -0.94 -4.42 -7.71
N LEU A 175 -0.88 -3.14 -8.15
CA LEU A 175 -1.76 -2.65 -9.20
C LEU A 175 -1.59 -3.41 -10.52
N PHE A 176 -0.34 -3.71 -10.89
CA PHE A 176 -0.02 -4.51 -12.08
C PHE A 176 -0.68 -5.90 -12.03
N VAL A 177 -0.50 -6.63 -10.92
CA VAL A 177 -1.09 -7.97 -10.75
C VAL A 177 -2.61 -7.91 -10.66
N VAL A 178 -3.17 -6.96 -9.93
CA VAL A 178 -4.63 -6.73 -9.83
C VAL A 178 -5.23 -6.42 -11.21
N GLY A 179 -4.60 -5.55 -12.02
CA GLY A 179 -5.04 -5.24 -13.37
C GLY A 179 -4.98 -6.44 -14.31
N ALA A 180 -3.91 -7.22 -14.28
CA ALA A 180 -3.77 -8.43 -15.08
C ALA A 180 -4.78 -9.54 -14.69
N LEU A 181 -5.14 -9.64 -13.41
CA LEU A 181 -6.19 -10.56 -12.94
C LEU A 181 -7.58 -10.10 -13.35
N ARG A 182 -7.89 -8.79 -13.24
CA ARG A 182 -9.16 -8.20 -13.70
C ARG A 182 -9.34 -8.32 -15.23
N ASP A 183 -8.27 -8.19 -16.01
CA ASP A 183 -8.27 -8.46 -17.46
C ASP A 183 -8.66 -9.90 -17.81
N ARG A 184 -8.44 -10.85 -16.89
CA ARG A 184 -8.85 -12.27 -17.01
C ARG A 184 -10.24 -12.55 -16.41
N GLY A 185 -10.94 -11.52 -15.90
CA GLY A 185 -12.20 -11.67 -15.16
C GLY A 185 -12.04 -12.29 -13.77
N VAL A 186 -10.81 -12.38 -13.23
CA VAL A 186 -10.56 -12.87 -11.87
C VAL A 186 -10.80 -11.72 -10.89
N ALA A 187 -11.61 -11.96 -9.86
CA ALA A 187 -11.84 -10.99 -8.80
C ALA A 187 -10.55 -10.75 -8.00
N ALA A 188 -10.05 -9.51 -8.01
CA ALA A 188 -8.79 -9.12 -7.38
C ALA A 188 -8.85 -7.71 -6.77
N ARG A 189 -8.18 -7.53 -5.63
CA ARG A 189 -8.14 -6.29 -4.84
C ARG A 189 -6.75 -6.05 -4.24
N SER A 190 -6.43 -4.77 -4.06
CA SER A 190 -5.27 -4.32 -3.30
C SER A 190 -5.59 -4.34 -1.80
N ARG A 191 -4.66 -4.77 -0.95
CA ARG A 191 -4.77 -4.73 0.51
C ARG A 191 -3.67 -3.85 1.08
N VAL A 192 -4.06 -2.76 1.74
CA VAL A 192 -3.15 -1.85 2.45
C VAL A 192 -2.99 -2.32 3.89
N GLY A 193 -1.77 -2.23 4.42
CA GLY A 193 -1.47 -2.68 5.77
C GLY A 193 0.03 -2.62 6.05
N PHE A 194 0.49 -3.57 6.86
CA PHE A 194 1.83 -3.58 7.40
C PHE A 194 2.44 -4.99 7.42
N ALA A 195 3.72 -5.06 7.09
CA ALA A 195 4.48 -6.29 6.96
C ALA A 195 5.58 -6.39 8.04
N SER A 196 5.58 -7.49 8.82
CA SER A 196 6.55 -7.75 9.88
C SER A 196 7.80 -8.51 9.42
N TYR A 197 7.92 -8.77 8.11
CA TYR A 197 9.00 -9.53 7.47
C TYR A 197 9.96 -8.65 6.66
N LEU A 198 9.67 -7.36 6.53
CA LEU A 198 10.52 -6.39 5.82
C LEU A 198 11.68 -5.90 6.69
N THR A 199 11.50 -5.82 8.02
CA THR A 199 12.56 -5.52 9.00
C THR A 199 12.18 -6.10 10.37
N GLU A 200 13.10 -6.78 11.02
CA GLU A 200 12.88 -7.36 12.36
C GLU A 200 12.52 -6.28 13.39
N GLY A 201 11.48 -6.53 14.18
CA GLY A 201 11.01 -5.62 15.23
C GLY A 201 10.09 -4.48 14.77
N TYR A 202 9.82 -4.34 13.47
CA TYR A 202 8.95 -3.30 12.91
C TYR A 202 7.80 -3.90 12.09
N PHE A 203 6.74 -3.11 11.91
CA PHE A 203 5.62 -3.37 11.01
C PHE A 203 5.66 -2.29 9.92
N LEU A 204 6.33 -2.56 8.80
CA LEU A 204 6.55 -1.54 7.76
C LEU A 204 5.36 -1.45 6.80
N ASP A 205 5.06 -0.23 6.32
CA ASP A 205 3.95 0.04 5.41
C ASP A 205 4.07 -0.78 4.13
N HIS A 206 3.00 -1.51 3.79
CA HIS A 206 3.06 -2.45 2.67
C HIS A 206 1.70 -2.66 2.02
N VAL A 207 1.74 -3.14 0.78
CA VAL A 207 0.56 -3.46 0.00
C VAL A 207 0.73 -4.83 -0.64
N VAL A 208 -0.30 -5.67 -0.53
CA VAL A 208 -0.35 -7.02 -1.13
C VAL A 208 -1.60 -7.21 -1.97
N VAL A 209 -1.62 -8.24 -2.82
CA VAL A 209 -2.79 -8.62 -3.62
C VAL A 209 -3.65 -9.61 -2.83
N GLU A 210 -4.97 -9.47 -2.91
CA GLU A 210 -5.89 -10.58 -2.68
C GLU A 210 -6.67 -10.88 -3.95
N TYR A 211 -6.76 -12.16 -4.31
CA TYR A 211 -7.53 -12.61 -5.47
C TYR A 211 -8.35 -13.86 -5.17
N ARG A 212 -9.44 -14.04 -5.91
CA ARG A 212 -10.37 -15.15 -5.72
C ARG A 212 -9.85 -16.41 -6.43
N THR A 213 -9.77 -17.51 -5.68
CA THR A 213 -9.45 -18.84 -6.22
C THR A 213 -10.48 -19.85 -5.71
N GLY A 214 -11.41 -20.24 -6.59
CA GLY A 214 -12.65 -20.90 -6.20
C GLY A 214 -13.42 -20.09 -5.16
N ASP A 215 -13.76 -20.73 -4.04
CA ASP A 215 -14.55 -20.12 -2.96
C ASP A 215 -13.71 -19.42 -1.88
N ARG A 216 -12.37 -19.34 -2.02
CA ARG A 216 -11.51 -18.59 -1.10
C ARG A 216 -10.83 -17.39 -1.74
N TRP A 217 -10.44 -16.44 -0.91
CA TRP A 217 -9.39 -15.48 -1.25
C TRP A 217 -8.02 -16.14 -1.03
N ARG A 218 -7.07 -15.91 -1.93
CA ARG A 218 -5.64 -16.19 -1.80
C ARG A 218 -4.90 -14.86 -1.82
N ARG A 219 -3.95 -14.69 -0.90
CA ARG A 219 -3.18 -13.47 -0.71
C ARG A 219 -1.77 -13.69 -1.28
N VAL A 220 -1.27 -12.77 -2.09
CA VAL A 220 0.08 -12.85 -2.68
C VAL A 220 0.81 -11.52 -2.54
N ASP A 221 2.06 -11.59 -2.12
CA ASP A 221 3.01 -10.49 -2.22
C ASP A 221 3.67 -10.53 -3.61
N PRO A 222 3.41 -9.56 -4.49
CA PRO A 222 3.98 -9.54 -5.83
C PRO A 222 5.42 -9.04 -5.86
N GLU A 223 5.93 -8.37 -4.83
CA GLU A 223 7.27 -7.79 -4.80
C GLU A 223 8.35 -8.85 -4.50
N PHE A 224 7.97 -9.93 -3.80
CA PHE A 224 8.88 -11.00 -3.39
C PHE A 224 8.79 -12.25 -4.27
N ALA A 225 9.92 -12.97 -4.41
CA ALA A 225 10.00 -14.21 -5.18
C ALA A 225 9.81 -15.44 -4.26
N PRO A 226 9.27 -16.57 -4.76
CA PRO A 226 9.14 -17.79 -3.96
C PRO A 226 10.46 -18.20 -3.29
N GLY A 227 10.42 -18.34 -1.95
CA GLY A 227 11.59 -18.71 -1.14
C GLY A 227 12.50 -17.55 -0.70
N SER A 228 12.16 -16.28 -0.94
CA SER A 228 12.92 -15.14 -0.41
C SER A 228 12.62 -14.82 1.07
N VAL A 229 11.57 -15.41 1.64
CA VAL A 229 11.15 -15.33 3.04
C VAL A 229 10.64 -16.70 3.52
N GLU A 230 10.44 -16.87 4.83
CA GLU A 230 10.14 -18.19 5.44
C GLU A 230 8.73 -18.75 5.16
N PHE A 231 7.85 -17.99 4.51
CA PHE A 231 6.47 -18.38 4.17
C PHE A 231 6.21 -18.35 2.66
N ASP A 232 5.15 -19.01 2.20
CA ASP A 232 4.73 -18.91 0.80
C ASP A 232 4.20 -17.48 0.51
N VAL A 233 5.01 -16.69 -0.21
CA VAL A 233 4.61 -15.35 -0.67
C VAL A 233 3.44 -15.39 -1.65
N GLU A 234 3.15 -16.54 -2.27
CA GLU A 234 2.07 -16.71 -3.23
C GLU A 234 0.75 -17.16 -2.58
N ASP A 235 0.79 -17.74 -1.37
CA ASP A 235 -0.36 -18.05 -0.50
C ASP A 235 -0.09 -17.57 0.94
N MET A 236 0.04 -16.26 1.12
CA MET A 236 0.46 -15.66 2.39
C MET A 236 -0.44 -16.09 3.55
N PRO A 237 0.12 -16.47 4.71
CA PRO A 237 -0.67 -16.79 5.90
C PRO A 237 -1.61 -15.65 6.32
N THR A 238 -2.79 -16.00 6.82
CA THR A 238 -3.82 -15.08 7.31
C THR A 238 -4.23 -15.41 8.75
N GLY A 239 -4.55 -14.39 9.55
CA GLY A 239 -4.92 -14.53 10.97
C GLY A 239 -4.08 -13.63 11.90
N PRO A 240 -4.23 -13.76 13.23
CA PRO A 240 -3.58 -12.86 14.20
C PRO A 240 -2.04 -12.89 14.16
N THR A 241 -1.45 -14.03 13.82
CA THR A 241 0.00 -14.25 13.69
C THR A 241 0.47 -14.20 12.23
N ALA A 242 -0.31 -13.59 11.33
CA ALA A 242 0.08 -13.43 9.93
C ALA A 242 1.27 -12.46 9.79
N PRO A 243 2.19 -12.71 8.83
CA PRO A 243 3.33 -11.82 8.56
C PRO A 243 2.89 -10.47 7.94
N PHE A 244 1.65 -10.40 7.41
CA PHE A 244 1.01 -9.16 6.97
C PHE A 244 -0.31 -8.94 7.73
N ARG A 245 -0.43 -7.80 8.40
CA ARG A 245 -1.66 -7.30 9.05
C ARG A 245 -2.26 -6.20 8.20
N THR A 246 -3.57 -6.20 7.97
CA THR A 246 -4.22 -5.08 7.25
C THR A 246 -4.22 -3.82 8.11
N ALA A 247 -4.43 -2.63 7.52
CA ALA A 247 -4.43 -1.39 8.30
C ALA A 247 -5.54 -1.39 9.37
N ALA A 248 -6.72 -1.90 9.05
CA ALA A 248 -7.81 -2.12 10.00
C ALA A 248 -7.40 -3.06 11.16
N GLN A 249 -6.69 -4.16 10.87
CA GLN A 249 -6.20 -5.10 11.89
C GLN A 249 -5.13 -4.46 12.78
N ALA A 250 -4.22 -3.66 12.20
CA ALA A 250 -3.21 -2.90 12.94
C ALA A 250 -3.86 -1.86 13.87
N TRP A 251 -4.89 -1.15 13.41
CA TRP A 251 -5.66 -0.22 14.23
C TRP A 251 -6.32 -0.95 15.41
N LEU A 252 -7.12 -1.99 15.17
CA LEU A 252 -7.79 -2.72 16.25
C LEU A 252 -6.81 -3.34 17.26
N ALA A 253 -5.64 -3.83 16.81
CA ALA A 253 -4.57 -4.31 17.69
C ALA A 253 -3.90 -3.20 18.51
N HIS A 254 -3.81 -1.97 17.99
CA HIS A 254 -3.36 -0.81 18.74
C HIS A 254 -4.39 -0.40 19.80
N ARG A 255 -5.68 -0.32 19.41
CA ARG A 255 -6.78 0.10 20.29
C ARG A 255 -7.06 -0.90 21.42
N SER A 256 -6.79 -2.18 21.22
CA SER A 256 -6.85 -3.21 22.26
C SER A 256 -5.63 -3.26 23.18
N GLY A 257 -4.53 -2.59 22.82
CA GLY A 257 -3.24 -2.69 23.52
C GLY A 257 -2.46 -3.98 23.24
N GLU A 258 -2.81 -4.74 22.19
CA GLU A 258 -2.06 -5.92 21.75
C GLU A 258 -0.70 -5.55 21.13
N THR A 259 -0.60 -4.36 20.53
CA THR A 259 0.57 -3.94 19.75
C THR A 259 1.00 -2.52 20.08
N ASP A 260 2.30 -2.25 20.06
CA ASP A 260 2.84 -0.89 20.15
C ASP A 260 2.80 -0.23 18.76
N ALA A 261 2.02 0.85 18.64
CA ALA A 261 1.86 1.58 17.40
C ALA A 261 3.15 2.28 16.93
N GLU A 262 4.10 2.56 17.83
CA GLU A 262 5.39 3.16 17.45
C GLU A 262 6.31 2.21 16.66
N LEU A 263 5.94 0.93 16.53
CA LEU A 263 6.60 -0.03 15.64
C LEU A 263 6.06 0.00 14.21
N TYR A 264 4.96 0.71 13.95
CA TYR A 264 4.31 0.81 12.64
C TYR A 264 4.82 2.06 11.93
N ARG A 265 5.60 1.89 10.85
CA ARG A 265 6.35 2.98 10.19
C ARG A 265 6.46 2.78 8.68
N VAL A 266 6.89 3.82 7.98
CA VAL A 266 7.32 3.73 6.57
C VAL A 266 8.71 3.09 6.43
N LEU A 267 9.62 3.44 7.36
CA LEU A 267 10.95 2.85 7.56
C LEU A 267 11.28 2.96 9.06
N PRO A 268 12.18 2.14 9.63
CA PRO A 268 12.57 2.20 11.05
C PRO A 268 12.97 3.60 11.53
N GLU A 269 13.72 4.33 10.70
CA GLU A 269 14.21 5.69 10.94
C GLU A 269 13.23 6.80 10.55
N SER A 270 12.01 6.46 10.10
CA SER A 270 11.04 7.44 9.60
C SER A 270 10.28 8.16 10.70
N GLU A 271 10.11 9.47 10.54
CA GLU A 271 9.12 10.27 11.28
C GLU A 271 7.67 9.91 10.89
N LEU A 272 7.45 9.22 9.75
CA LEU A 272 6.15 8.69 9.35
C LEU A 272 5.91 7.33 10.02
N GLY A 273 5.11 7.34 11.08
CA GLY A 273 4.77 6.17 11.89
C GLY A 273 3.83 6.50 13.04
N GLY A 274 3.63 5.54 13.94
CA GLY A 274 2.81 5.71 15.14
C GLY A 274 1.29 5.67 14.88
N PRO A 275 0.46 5.93 15.92
CA PRO A 275 -1.00 5.83 15.83
C PRO A 275 -1.63 6.61 14.67
N GLY A 276 -1.17 7.85 14.43
CA GLY A 276 -1.69 8.70 13.36
C GLY A 276 -1.41 8.14 11.97
N PHE A 277 -0.29 7.45 11.77
CA PHE A 277 0.00 6.80 10.49
C PHE A 277 -0.88 5.57 10.28
N ILE A 278 -1.08 4.74 11.30
CA ILE A 278 -2.02 3.60 11.23
C ILE A 278 -3.44 4.09 10.87
N ARG A 279 -3.90 5.17 11.53
CA ARG A 279 -5.19 5.82 11.26
C ARG A 279 -5.35 6.20 9.79
N ASP A 280 -4.37 6.89 9.23
CA ASP A 280 -4.40 7.37 7.85
C ASP A 280 -4.30 6.19 6.84
N CYS A 281 -3.58 5.12 7.19
CA CYS A 281 -3.58 3.86 6.45
C CYS A 281 -4.94 3.14 6.44
N VAL A 282 -5.78 3.24 7.50
CA VAL A 282 -7.16 2.67 7.48
C VAL A 282 -8.05 3.39 6.46
N VAL A 283 -7.93 4.72 6.37
CA VAL A 283 -8.65 5.52 5.36
C VAL A 283 -8.19 5.15 3.94
N THR A 284 -6.89 4.88 3.78
CA THR A 284 -6.30 4.42 2.51
C THR A 284 -6.72 2.98 2.17
N GLU A 285 -6.84 2.10 3.16
CA GLU A 285 -7.40 0.75 2.98
C GLU A 285 -8.87 0.81 2.49
N LEU A 286 -9.68 1.72 3.05
CA LEU A 286 -11.05 1.93 2.56
C LEU A 286 -11.08 2.42 1.11
N ALA A 287 -10.22 3.37 0.73
CA ALA A 287 -10.13 3.83 -0.66
C ALA A 287 -9.78 2.67 -1.62
N HIS A 288 -8.77 1.88 -1.28
CA HIS A 288 -8.40 0.69 -2.05
C HIS A 288 -9.54 -0.35 -2.07
N ARG A 289 -10.34 -0.46 -0.99
CA ARG A 289 -11.55 -1.30 -0.93
C ARG A 289 -12.72 -0.79 -1.77
N GLN A 290 -12.73 0.49 -2.17
CA GLN A 290 -13.68 1.00 -3.17
C GLN A 290 -13.07 1.15 -4.57
N LYS A 291 -11.85 0.60 -4.75
CA LYS A 291 -11.06 0.60 -5.99
C LYS A 291 -10.52 1.97 -6.40
N ASP A 292 -10.46 2.91 -5.46
CA ASP A 292 -9.55 4.06 -5.51
C ASP A 292 -8.19 3.59 -4.99
N GLU A 293 -7.46 2.87 -5.84
CA GLU A 293 -6.12 2.38 -5.57
C GLU A 293 -5.11 3.54 -5.67
N LEU A 294 -5.11 4.46 -4.71
CA LEU A 294 -4.29 5.69 -4.71
C LEU A 294 -2.77 5.42 -4.58
N LEU A 295 -1.95 6.47 -4.67
CA LEU A 295 -0.56 6.39 -4.22
C LEU A 295 -0.49 6.50 -2.69
N LEU A 296 0.48 5.86 -2.05
CA LEU A 296 0.67 5.82 -0.58
C LEU A 296 1.09 7.18 0.04
N TRP A 297 1.06 8.25 -0.74
CA TRP A 297 1.38 9.62 -0.37
C TRP A 297 0.46 10.64 -1.08
N ASP A 298 -0.66 10.19 -1.66
CA ASP A 298 -1.77 11.06 -2.02
C ASP A 298 -2.65 11.27 -0.77
N ALA A 299 -3.09 12.50 -0.51
CA ALA A 299 -4.03 12.83 0.56
C ALA A 299 -5.17 13.73 0.04
N TRP A 300 -6.33 13.69 0.69
CA TRP A 300 -7.54 14.39 0.25
C TRP A 300 -8.36 14.92 1.43
N GLY A 301 -9.10 16.01 1.22
CA GLY A 301 -9.66 16.78 2.33
C GLY A 301 -8.56 17.30 3.28
N ASP A 302 -8.90 17.49 4.56
CA ASP A 302 -7.95 17.78 5.63
C ASP A 302 -7.86 16.57 6.57
N VAL A 303 -7.32 15.45 6.05
CA VAL A 303 -7.26 14.13 6.73
C VAL A 303 -6.84 14.26 8.19
N ALA A 304 -5.78 15.05 8.43
CA ALA A 304 -5.18 15.25 9.74
C ALA A 304 -6.15 15.80 10.80
N HIS A 305 -7.18 16.54 10.39
CA HIS A 305 -8.15 17.21 11.28
C HIS A 305 -9.60 16.76 11.10
N GLN A 306 -9.93 16.01 10.04
CA GLN A 306 -11.31 15.63 9.70
C GLN A 306 -11.66 14.17 10.04
N VAL A 307 -10.67 13.27 10.05
CA VAL A 307 -10.85 11.88 10.43
C VAL A 307 -10.31 11.66 11.84
N ASP A 308 -11.22 11.38 12.78
CA ASP A 308 -10.97 11.19 14.20
C ASP A 308 -11.01 9.72 14.61
N ASP A 309 -10.35 9.38 15.72
CA ASP A 309 -10.25 8.00 16.23
C ASP A 309 -11.58 7.23 16.27
N PRO A 310 -12.73 7.79 16.72
CA PRO A 310 -13.99 7.05 16.77
C PRO A 310 -14.52 6.64 15.39
N LEU A 311 -14.32 7.48 14.36
CA LEU A 311 -14.66 7.12 12.99
C LEU A 311 -13.79 5.97 12.49
N VAL A 312 -12.52 5.93 12.88
CA VAL A 312 -11.58 4.89 12.46
C VAL A 312 -11.76 3.59 13.24
N ASP A 313 -12.18 3.67 14.51
CA ASP A 313 -12.69 2.51 15.27
C ASP A 313 -13.86 1.85 14.52
N GLU A 314 -14.87 2.62 14.09
CA GLU A 314 -16.00 2.12 13.31
C GLU A 314 -15.59 1.57 11.94
N LEU A 315 -14.71 2.27 11.21
CA LEU A 315 -14.27 1.83 9.88
C LEU A 315 -13.40 0.57 9.94
N ALA A 316 -12.54 0.43 10.94
CA ALA A 316 -11.67 -0.75 11.09
C ALA A 316 -12.48 -2.01 11.44
N ASP A 317 -13.47 -1.90 12.33
CA ASP A 317 -14.39 -2.99 12.65
C ASP A 317 -15.20 -3.42 11.40
N LEU A 318 -15.79 -2.45 10.68
CA LEU A 318 -16.49 -2.72 9.42
C LEU A 318 -15.58 -3.37 8.36
N LEU A 319 -14.33 -2.92 8.22
CA LEU A 319 -13.35 -3.50 7.28
C LEU A 319 -13.03 -4.97 7.60
N VAL A 320 -12.92 -5.33 8.88
CA VAL A 320 -12.67 -6.71 9.32
C VAL A 320 -13.92 -7.58 9.20
N GLN A 321 -15.12 -7.06 9.51
CA GLN A 321 -16.38 -7.78 9.30
C GLN A 321 -16.66 -8.06 7.82
N ALA A 322 -16.44 -7.07 6.96
CA ALA A 322 -16.58 -7.22 5.51
C ALA A 322 -15.51 -8.16 4.90
N ASP A 323 -14.40 -8.40 5.59
CA ASP A 323 -13.42 -9.45 5.24
C ASP A 323 -13.83 -10.85 5.69
N ALA A 324 -14.50 -10.96 6.84
CA ALA A 324 -15.12 -12.19 7.30
C ALA A 324 -16.34 -12.62 6.46
N GLY A 325 -16.80 -11.76 5.55
CA GLY A 325 -17.91 -12.01 4.64
C GLY A 325 -19.23 -11.33 5.02
N ASP A 326 -19.21 -10.34 5.91
CA ASP A 326 -20.41 -9.56 6.23
C ASP A 326 -20.76 -8.58 5.09
N ASP A 327 -21.71 -9.01 4.26
CA ASP A 327 -22.36 -8.25 3.20
C ASP A 327 -22.97 -6.90 3.65
N THR A 328 -23.34 -6.77 4.93
CA THR A 328 -23.88 -5.52 5.52
C THR A 328 -22.77 -4.55 5.84
N ALA A 329 -21.66 -5.03 6.38
CA ALA A 329 -20.46 -4.22 6.57
C ALA A 329 -19.90 -3.74 5.21
N GLU A 330 -19.83 -4.61 4.20
CA GLU A 330 -19.42 -4.22 2.82
C GLU A 330 -20.31 -3.11 2.25
N ARG A 331 -21.64 -3.23 2.41
CA ARG A 331 -22.60 -2.19 1.99
C ARG A 331 -22.45 -0.88 2.76
N GLU A 332 -22.23 -0.92 4.08
CA GLU A 332 -22.07 0.29 4.89
C GLU A 332 -20.74 1.00 4.58
N LEU A 333 -19.66 0.27 4.33
CA LEU A 333 -18.39 0.85 3.83
C LEU A 333 -18.58 1.54 2.48
N ALA A 334 -19.22 0.87 1.52
CA ALA A 334 -19.50 1.43 0.20
C ALA A 334 -20.48 2.62 0.25
N ARG A 335 -21.36 2.67 1.26
CA ARG A 335 -22.24 3.81 1.53
C ARG A 335 -21.46 4.97 2.17
N ARG A 336 -20.72 4.74 3.25
CA ARG A 336 -19.89 5.76 3.93
C ARG A 336 -18.89 6.40 3.00
N TYR A 337 -18.21 5.61 2.16
CA TYR A 337 -17.26 6.15 1.19
C TYR A 337 -17.93 7.11 0.19
N ARG A 338 -19.13 6.78 -0.30
CA ARG A 338 -19.88 7.65 -1.22
C ARG A 338 -20.44 8.91 -0.55
N ASP A 339 -20.93 8.76 0.69
CA ASP A 339 -21.75 9.77 1.35
C ASP A 339 -20.93 10.71 2.26
N ASP A 340 -19.74 10.30 2.75
CA ASP A 340 -18.88 11.10 3.64
C ASP A 340 -17.68 11.70 2.87
N PRO A 341 -17.66 13.02 2.61
CA PRO A 341 -16.60 13.68 1.83
C PRO A 341 -15.23 13.71 2.52
N ARG A 342 -15.11 13.20 3.75
CA ARG A 342 -13.84 13.01 4.45
C ARG A 342 -13.14 11.71 4.07
N LEU A 343 -13.88 10.75 3.49
CA LEU A 343 -13.39 9.40 3.21
C LEU A 343 -13.01 9.19 1.74
N HIS A 344 -13.66 9.89 0.81
CA HIS A 344 -13.47 9.73 -0.64
C HIS A 344 -12.70 10.91 -1.27
N PRO A 345 -11.73 10.67 -2.18
CA PRO A 345 -10.85 11.70 -2.72
C PRO A 345 -11.56 12.73 -3.61
N GLY A 346 -12.61 12.31 -4.30
CA GLY A 346 -13.27 13.15 -5.31
C GLY A 346 -12.33 13.42 -6.49
N ASP A 347 -12.60 14.50 -7.23
CA ASP A 347 -11.85 14.78 -8.45
C ASP A 347 -10.44 15.36 -8.20
N VAL A 348 -10.05 15.64 -6.95
CA VAL A 348 -8.86 16.45 -6.62
C VAL A 348 -8.16 15.97 -5.35
N ILE A 349 -6.88 15.59 -5.47
CA ILE A 349 -6.02 15.19 -4.35
C ILE A 349 -4.79 16.10 -4.22
N THR A 350 -4.14 16.05 -3.06
CA THR A 350 -2.79 16.59 -2.83
C THR A 350 -1.79 15.45 -2.87
N GLN A 351 -0.96 15.43 -3.90
CA GLN A 351 0.16 14.50 -4.06
C GLN A 351 1.36 15.06 -3.31
N TYR A 352 1.85 14.33 -2.31
CA TYR A 352 3.17 14.59 -1.70
C TYR A 352 4.27 13.91 -2.52
N SER A 353 5.53 14.06 -2.10
CA SER A 353 6.66 13.39 -2.76
C SER A 353 7.62 12.77 -1.74
N PRO A 354 7.86 11.45 -1.80
CA PRO A 354 8.89 10.80 -0.99
C PRO A 354 10.31 11.35 -1.17
N TYR A 355 10.59 12.06 -2.27
CA TYR A 355 11.85 12.78 -2.49
C TYR A 355 11.86 14.21 -1.92
N GLY A 356 10.87 14.57 -1.08
CA GLY A 356 10.78 15.88 -0.42
C GLY A 356 10.42 17.05 -1.34
N GLN A 357 9.95 16.77 -2.56
CA GLN A 357 9.49 17.81 -3.49
C GLN A 357 8.20 18.50 -2.97
N PRO A 358 7.94 19.77 -3.35
CA PRO A 358 6.73 20.47 -2.93
C PRO A 358 5.44 19.74 -3.34
N PRO A 359 4.42 19.65 -2.45
CA PRO A 359 3.17 18.97 -2.78
C PRO A 359 2.46 19.58 -4.00
N ARG A 360 1.87 18.73 -4.84
CA ARG A 360 1.15 19.11 -6.06
C ARG A 360 -0.35 18.84 -5.89
N VAL A 361 -1.18 19.78 -6.33
CA VAL A 361 -2.62 19.52 -6.49
C VAL A 361 -2.83 18.78 -7.81
N VAL A 362 -3.42 17.59 -7.76
CA VAL A 362 -3.60 16.71 -8.92
C VAL A 362 -5.10 16.44 -9.10
N ARG A 363 -5.59 16.51 -10.34
CA ARG A 363 -6.92 16.01 -10.69
C ARG A 363 -6.86 14.52 -10.99
N LEU A 364 -7.81 13.76 -10.44
CA LEU A 364 -8.03 12.37 -10.85
C LEU A 364 -8.75 12.34 -12.21
N ARG A 365 -8.81 11.16 -12.84
CA ARG A 365 -9.30 10.93 -14.21
C ARG A 365 -10.61 10.16 -14.21
#